data_AF-A0A9D6LVU6-F1
#
_entry.id   AF-A0A9D6LVU6-F1
#
_cell.length_a   1.000
_cell.length_b   1.000
_cell.length_c   1.000
_cell.angle_alpha   90.00
_cell.angle_beta   90.00
_cell.angle_gamma   90.00
#
_symmetry.space_group_name_H-M   'P 1'
#
loop_
_entity.id
_entity.type
_entity.pdbx_description
1 polymer ?
#
loop_
_entity_poly.entity_id
_entity_poly.type
_entity_poly.pdbx_seq_one_letter_code
_entity_poly.pdbx_strand_id
1 'polypeptide(L)'
;MKALRILSLAVFAMAAWSQTPPEQQWTPALKDEVRGKEGEVCLACRKPITAADKVYLVEGQRVPVHRANCDDVLRADPTRYLASLKPRGGLFGGETAPPGTVSDAWLLLGLYVILGLCFAAVCAHRALDQGHSPYLWFFVGLLLNAPGYLVLLARPPGPRNRLAAEAPAGLAKIPVTFAPRPCPMCGASNHPSAQECLECGAPLRPAVNSEVSRLRSPLN
;
A
#
# COMPACT_ATOMS: atom_id res chain seq x y z
N MET A 1 9.27 -34.77 -0.81
CA MET A 1 10.47 -34.34 -1.58
C MET A 1 10.18 -33.60 -2.89
N LYS A 2 8.95 -33.58 -3.45
CA LYS A 2 8.66 -32.84 -4.70
C LYS A 2 8.53 -31.31 -4.53
N ALA A 3 8.18 -30.83 -3.33
CA ALA A 3 8.01 -29.39 -3.07
C ALA A 3 9.33 -28.58 -3.08
N LEU A 4 10.48 -29.22 -2.81
CA LEU A 4 11.77 -28.53 -2.75
C LEU A 4 12.34 -28.19 -4.14
N ARG A 5 11.89 -28.87 -5.20
CA ARG A 5 12.37 -28.64 -6.59
C ARG A 5 11.70 -27.47 -7.29
N ILE A 6 10.52 -27.04 -6.85
CA ILE A 6 9.78 -25.94 -7.49
C ILE A 6 10.33 -24.58 -7.07
N LEU A 7 10.81 -24.45 -5.82
CA LEU A 7 11.40 -23.18 -5.35
C LEU A 7 12.74 -22.84 -6.02
N SER A 8 13.54 -23.81 -6.44
CA SER A 8 14.84 -23.54 -7.07
C SER A 8 14.74 -23.02 -8.51
N LEU A 9 13.66 -23.31 -9.23
CA LEU A 9 13.46 -22.83 -10.62
C LEU A 9 13.04 -21.35 -10.67
N ALA A 10 12.30 -20.86 -9.68
CA ALA A 10 11.88 -19.46 -9.64
C ALA A 10 13.04 -18.48 -9.39
N VAL A 11 14.05 -18.89 -8.62
CA VAL A 11 15.23 -18.06 -8.30
C VAL A 11 16.16 -17.93 -9.52
N PHE A 12 16.31 -18.99 -10.33
CA PHE A 12 17.15 -18.95 -11.53
C PHE A 12 16.56 -18.14 -12.68
N ALA A 13 15.23 -18.05 -12.78
CA ALA A 13 14.58 -17.24 -13.81
C ALA A 13 14.79 -15.72 -13.61
N MET A 14 14.95 -15.26 -12.36
CA MET A 14 15.19 -13.83 -12.07
C MET A 14 16.63 -13.40 -12.39
N ALA A 15 17.62 -14.29 -12.26
CA ALA A 15 19.02 -13.94 -12.52
C ALA A 15 19.34 -13.75 -14.02
N ALA A 16 18.53 -14.29 -14.93
CA ALA A 16 18.75 -14.17 -16.37
C ALA A 16 18.25 -12.85 -16.99
N TRP A 17 17.52 -12.02 -16.23
CA TRP A 17 16.93 -10.76 -16.72
C TRP A 17 17.73 -9.51 -16.36
N SER A 18 18.89 -9.64 -15.71
CA SER A 18 19.70 -8.48 -15.28
C SER A 18 20.78 -8.05 -16.27
N GLN A 19 20.71 -8.46 -17.54
CA GLN A 19 21.62 -7.93 -18.57
C GLN A 19 21.14 -6.54 -18.98
N THR A 20 21.58 -5.51 -18.25
CA THR A 20 21.41 -4.13 -18.67
C THR A 20 22.13 -3.93 -20.01
N PRO A 21 21.45 -3.46 -21.07
CA PRO A 21 22.10 -3.15 -22.33
C PRO A 21 23.24 -2.15 -22.11
N PRO A 22 24.32 -2.20 -22.91
CA PRO A 22 25.44 -1.25 -22.78
C PRO A 22 24.90 0.18 -22.83
N GLU A 23 25.24 0.96 -21.81
CA GLU A 23 24.83 2.35 -21.64
C GLU A 23 25.28 3.16 -22.85
N GLN A 24 24.36 3.42 -23.77
CA GLN A 24 24.61 4.23 -24.95
C GLN A 24 24.85 5.67 -24.47
N GLN A 25 26.10 6.11 -24.49
CA GLN A 25 26.49 7.48 -24.12
C GLN A 25 25.73 8.48 -24.99
N TRP A 26 24.67 9.05 -24.44
CA TRP A 26 23.91 10.11 -25.06
C TRP A 26 24.67 11.42 -24.92
N THR A 27 25.14 11.96 -26.05
CA THR A 27 25.70 13.31 -26.12
C THR A 27 24.58 14.26 -26.56
N PRO A 28 24.08 15.15 -25.67
CA PRO A 28 23.05 16.12 -26.05
C PRO A 28 23.59 17.01 -27.18
N ALA A 29 22.95 16.94 -28.34
CA ALA A 29 23.32 17.76 -29.46
C ALA A 29 22.81 19.20 -29.24
N LEU A 30 23.71 20.14 -28.95
CA LEU A 30 23.43 21.58 -28.88
C LEU A 30 23.20 22.16 -30.29
N LYS A 31 22.14 21.73 -30.97
CA LYS A 31 21.87 22.08 -32.38
C LYS A 31 20.87 23.22 -32.54
N ASP A 32 19.87 23.29 -31.67
CA ASP A 32 18.77 24.23 -31.84
C ASP A 32 19.07 25.54 -31.09
N GLU A 33 19.54 26.54 -31.82
CA GLU A 33 19.77 27.90 -31.29
C GLU A 33 18.48 28.74 -31.40
N VAL A 34 18.08 29.35 -30.28
CA VAL A 34 16.92 30.24 -30.17
C VAL A 34 17.39 31.60 -29.65
N ARG A 35 16.69 32.68 -30.02
CA ARG A 35 16.99 34.03 -29.53
C ARG A 35 16.85 34.13 -28.01
N GLY A 36 17.83 34.76 -27.37
CA GLY A 36 17.82 35.04 -25.93
C GLY A 36 16.78 36.08 -25.55
N LYS A 37 16.22 35.92 -24.34
CA LYS A 37 15.37 36.93 -23.71
C LYS A 37 16.19 37.68 -22.66
N GLU A 38 16.02 39.00 -22.60
CA GLU A 38 16.69 39.81 -21.58
C GLU A 38 16.26 39.37 -20.18
N GLY A 39 17.23 39.26 -19.27
CA GLY A 39 17.01 38.81 -17.90
C GLY A 39 17.08 37.30 -17.69
N GLU A 40 17.22 36.48 -18.75
CA GLU A 40 17.58 35.07 -18.59
C GLU A 40 18.97 34.94 -17.95
N VAL A 41 19.23 33.88 -17.17
CA VAL A 41 20.47 33.72 -16.40
C VAL A 41 21.35 32.65 -17.03
N CYS A 42 22.57 33.01 -17.42
CA CYS A 42 23.53 32.08 -18.01
C CYS A 42 23.74 30.84 -17.12
N LEU A 43 23.61 29.65 -17.70
CA LEU A 43 23.75 28.39 -16.97
C LEU A 43 25.16 28.19 -16.38
N ALA A 44 26.19 28.62 -17.11
CA ALA A 44 27.59 28.40 -16.71
C ALA A 44 28.05 29.39 -15.63
N CYS A 45 27.85 30.70 -15.82
CA CYS A 45 28.39 31.73 -14.94
C CYS A 45 27.38 32.36 -13.97
N ARG A 46 26.08 32.03 -14.10
CA ARG A 46 24.98 32.54 -13.27
C ARG A 46 24.75 34.06 -13.34
N LYS A 47 25.20 34.73 -14.41
CA LYS A 47 24.94 36.16 -14.67
C LYS A 47 23.84 36.35 -15.72
N PRO A 48 23.10 37.48 -15.71
CA PRO A 48 22.08 37.75 -16.72
C PRO A 48 22.68 37.82 -18.13
N ILE A 49 21.95 37.29 -19.11
CA ILE A 49 22.27 37.35 -20.54
C ILE A 49 21.49 38.49 -21.22
N THR A 50 22.01 38.90 -22.38
CA THR A 50 21.40 39.90 -23.26
C THR A 50 20.72 39.25 -24.46
N ALA A 51 19.95 40.01 -25.23
CA ALA A 51 19.32 39.52 -26.47
C ALA A 51 20.34 39.11 -27.57
N ALA A 52 21.62 39.45 -27.42
CA ALA A 52 22.70 39.09 -28.35
C ALA A 52 23.40 37.76 -27.99
N ASP A 53 23.13 37.22 -26.80
CA ASP A 53 23.66 35.94 -26.33
C ASP A 53 22.90 34.75 -26.90
N LYS A 54 23.48 33.55 -26.77
CA LYS A 54 22.92 32.32 -27.33
C LYS A 54 22.04 31.61 -26.30
N VAL A 55 20.96 30.99 -26.79
CA VAL A 55 20.14 30.07 -26.00
C VAL A 55 19.97 28.80 -26.79
N TYR A 56 20.33 27.66 -26.20
CA TYR A 56 20.09 26.36 -26.81
C TYR A 56 18.75 25.80 -26.34
N LEU A 57 18.02 25.10 -27.21
CA LEU A 57 16.88 24.28 -26.83
C LEU A 57 17.34 22.83 -26.66
N VAL A 58 17.38 22.34 -25.43
CA VAL A 58 17.78 20.96 -25.11
C VAL A 58 16.59 20.27 -24.46
N GLU A 59 16.03 19.27 -25.14
CA GLU A 59 14.85 18.52 -24.65
C GLU A 59 13.65 19.43 -24.31
N GLY A 60 13.46 20.51 -25.10
CA GLY A 60 12.41 21.51 -24.86
C GLY A 60 12.72 22.53 -23.76
N GLN A 61 13.88 22.42 -23.08
CA GLN A 61 14.34 23.37 -22.08
C GLN A 61 15.29 24.41 -22.69
N ARG A 62 15.14 25.68 -22.29
CA ARG A 62 16.01 26.78 -22.72
C ARG A 62 17.28 26.81 -21.87
N VAL A 63 18.43 26.79 -22.54
CA VAL A 63 19.77 26.77 -21.95
C VAL A 63 20.52 28.05 -22.35
N PRO A 64 20.31 29.16 -21.62
CA PRO A 64 20.97 30.43 -21.92
C PRO A 64 22.45 30.41 -21.58
N VAL A 65 23.30 30.93 -22.48
CA VAL A 65 24.75 31.10 -22.24
C VAL A 65 25.33 32.34 -22.91
N HIS A 66 26.30 32.97 -22.24
CA HIS A 66 27.05 34.09 -22.82
C HIS A 66 27.89 33.64 -24.00
N ARG A 67 27.71 34.30 -25.15
CA ARG A 67 28.38 33.92 -26.41
C ARG A 67 29.90 34.01 -26.34
N ALA A 68 30.43 35.02 -25.65
CA ALA A 68 31.86 35.33 -25.66
C ALA A 68 32.69 34.43 -24.72
N ASN A 69 32.14 34.05 -23.57
CA ASN A 69 32.95 33.48 -22.48
C ASN A 69 32.46 32.10 -22.00
N CYS A 70 31.20 31.73 -22.26
CA CYS A 70 30.59 30.55 -21.65
C CYS A 70 30.17 29.48 -22.67
N ASP A 71 30.11 29.82 -23.97
CA ASP A 71 29.71 28.88 -25.03
C ASP A 71 30.71 27.71 -25.13
N ASP A 72 32.01 28.01 -25.21
CA ASP A 72 33.06 26.99 -25.33
C ASP A 72 33.12 26.08 -24.10
N VAL A 73 32.91 26.65 -22.91
CA VAL A 73 32.90 25.91 -21.64
C VAL A 73 31.70 24.95 -21.58
N LEU A 74 30.53 25.39 -22.05
CA LEU A 74 29.35 24.53 -22.17
C LEU A 74 29.58 23.41 -23.19
N ARG A 75 30.17 23.73 -24.35
CA ARG A 75 30.42 22.76 -25.43
C ARG A 75 31.48 21.72 -25.06
N ALA A 76 32.46 22.07 -24.22
CA ALA A 76 33.48 21.15 -23.75
C ALA A 76 32.93 20.07 -22.81
N ASP A 77 31.95 20.40 -21.96
CA ASP A 77 31.32 19.46 -21.03
C ASP A 77 29.82 19.80 -20.82
N PRO A 78 28.96 19.51 -21.81
CA PRO A 78 27.54 19.87 -21.74
C PRO A 78 26.84 19.08 -20.63
N THR A 79 27.30 17.85 -20.37
CA THR A 79 26.72 16.94 -19.37
C THR A 79 26.77 17.56 -17.97
N ARG A 80 27.89 18.15 -17.58
CA ARG A 80 28.04 18.78 -16.25
C ARG A 80 27.03 19.89 -16.00
N TYR A 81 26.77 20.73 -17.00
CA TYR A 81 25.87 21.88 -16.84
C TYR A 81 24.40 21.47 -16.97
N LEU A 82 24.07 20.61 -17.94
CA LEU A 82 22.71 20.14 -18.16
C LEU A 82 22.18 19.25 -17.02
N ALA A 83 23.07 18.55 -16.30
CA ALA A 83 22.69 17.79 -15.10
C ALA A 83 22.00 18.63 -14.02
N SER A 84 22.24 19.95 -13.98
CA SER A 84 21.57 20.86 -13.04
C SER A 84 20.18 21.32 -13.48
N LEU A 85 19.86 21.15 -14.76
CA LEU A 85 18.57 21.52 -15.34
C LEU A 85 17.57 20.37 -15.31
N LYS A 86 18.03 19.12 -15.23
CA LYS A 86 17.18 17.94 -15.09
C LYS A 86 16.42 18.00 -13.76
N PRO A 87 15.07 17.96 -13.78
CA PRO A 87 14.28 17.97 -12.56
C PRO A 87 14.59 16.71 -11.75
N ARG A 88 15.15 16.87 -10.56
CA ARG A 88 15.40 15.78 -9.60
C ARG A 88 14.10 15.39 -8.91
N GLY A 89 13.16 14.82 -9.66
CA GLY A 89 11.85 14.43 -9.16
C GLY A 89 11.54 12.98 -9.48
N GLY A 90 11.62 12.08 -8.50
CA GLY A 90 11.30 10.65 -8.66
C GLY A 90 9.82 10.33 -8.93
N LEU A 91 8.98 11.33 -9.17
CA LEU A 91 7.52 11.18 -9.31
C LEU A 91 6.97 11.71 -10.63
N PHE A 92 7.76 12.50 -11.38
CA PHE A 92 7.37 13.02 -12.70
C PHE A 92 8.34 12.46 -13.74
N GLY A 93 7.91 11.39 -14.41
CA GLY A 93 8.69 10.61 -15.38
C GLY A 93 9.01 11.36 -16.67
N GLY A 94 9.81 12.41 -16.58
CA GLY A 94 10.37 13.16 -17.71
C GLY A 94 11.85 12.84 -17.97
N GLU A 95 12.35 11.68 -17.56
CA GLU A 95 13.74 11.28 -17.79
C GLU A 95 13.86 10.31 -18.98
N THR A 96 14.54 10.79 -20.02
CA THR A 96 15.27 10.00 -21.05
C THR A 96 16.65 9.56 -20.55
N ALA A 97 17.01 9.85 -19.29
CA ALA A 97 18.17 9.25 -18.66
C ALA A 97 17.96 7.71 -18.59
N PRO A 98 19.02 6.88 -18.73
CA PRO A 98 18.90 5.45 -18.51
C PRO A 98 18.19 5.28 -17.17
N PRO A 99 17.07 4.52 -17.15
CA PRO A 99 16.11 4.55 -16.05
C PRO A 99 16.89 4.47 -14.76
N GLY A 100 16.81 5.52 -13.94
CA GLY A 100 17.16 5.43 -12.53
C GLY A 100 16.16 4.44 -11.96
N THR A 101 16.44 3.16 -12.17
CA THR A 101 15.59 2.07 -11.77
C THR A 101 15.41 2.28 -10.28
N VAL A 102 14.15 2.40 -9.84
CA VAL A 102 13.84 2.19 -8.43
C VAL A 102 14.62 0.96 -8.06
N SER A 103 15.59 1.11 -7.13
CA SER A 103 16.55 0.03 -6.94
C SER A 103 15.77 -1.25 -6.72
N ASP A 104 16.18 -2.34 -7.37
CA ASP A 104 15.42 -3.59 -7.28
C ASP A 104 15.15 -3.96 -5.81
N ALA A 105 16.05 -3.55 -4.90
CA ALA A 105 15.86 -3.63 -3.46
C ALA A 105 14.62 -2.87 -2.93
N TRP A 106 14.37 -1.63 -3.35
CA TRP A 106 13.18 -0.88 -2.96
C TRP A 106 11.90 -1.50 -3.52
N LEU A 107 11.93 -1.96 -4.77
CA LEU A 107 10.79 -2.63 -5.39
C LEU A 107 10.46 -3.94 -4.66
N LEU A 108 11.48 -4.75 -4.37
CA LEU A 108 11.36 -6.00 -3.62
C LEU A 108 10.90 -5.75 -2.19
N LEU A 109 11.41 -4.71 -1.52
CA LEU A 109 10.96 -4.31 -0.18
C LEU A 109 9.48 -3.92 -0.20
N GLY A 110 9.05 -3.10 -1.16
CA GLY A 110 7.65 -2.70 -1.32
C GLY A 110 6.74 -3.90 -1.55
N LEU A 111 7.14 -4.81 -2.46
CA LEU A 111 6.42 -6.04 -2.74
C LEU A 111 6.32 -6.94 -1.50
N TYR A 112 7.41 -7.09 -0.74
CA TYR A 112 7.44 -7.86 0.49
C TYR A 112 6.47 -7.29 1.54
N VAL A 113 6.43 -5.96 1.72
CA VAL A 113 5.50 -5.32 2.66
C VAL A 113 4.04 -5.54 2.25
N ILE A 114 3.70 -5.40 0.96
CA ILE A 114 2.34 -5.63 0.45
C ILE A 114 1.92 -7.08 0.69
N LEU A 115 2.77 -8.06 0.35
CA LEU A 115 2.52 -9.46 0.63
C LEU A 115 2.35 -9.72 2.13
N GLY A 116 3.19 -9.10 2.96
CA GLY A 116 3.13 -9.19 4.42
C GLY A 116 1.79 -8.71 4.96
N LEU A 117 1.28 -7.59 4.47
CA LEU A 117 -0.03 -7.07 4.88
C LEU A 117 -1.18 -8.01 4.50
N CYS A 118 -1.14 -8.61 3.30
CA CYS A 118 -2.12 -9.62 2.89
C CYS A 118 -2.11 -10.83 3.82
N PHE A 119 -0.93 -11.39 4.13
CA PHE A 119 -0.82 -12.52 5.05
C PHE A 119 -1.18 -12.15 6.50
N ALA A 120 -0.85 -10.94 6.95
CA ALA A 120 -1.22 -10.43 8.27
C ALA A 120 -2.75 -10.37 8.44
N ALA A 121 -3.47 -9.86 7.44
CA ALA A 121 -4.93 -9.81 7.43
C ALA A 121 -5.56 -11.22 7.49
N VAL A 122 -5.10 -12.14 6.63
CA VAL A 122 -5.59 -13.52 6.59
C VAL A 122 -5.28 -14.26 7.90
N CYS A 123 -4.08 -14.10 8.46
CA CYS A 123 -3.71 -14.70 9.73
C CYS A 123 -4.56 -14.16 10.89
N ALA A 124 -4.79 -12.84 10.95
CA ALA A 124 -5.61 -12.23 11.99
C ALA A 124 -7.06 -12.74 11.94
N HIS A 125 -7.65 -12.81 10.74
CA HIS A 125 -9.01 -13.33 10.56
C HIS A 125 -9.11 -14.80 10.96
N ARG A 126 -8.19 -15.65 10.47
CA ARG A 126 -8.18 -17.07 10.82
C ARG A 126 -7.90 -17.31 12.30
N ALA A 127 -7.07 -16.48 12.94
CA ALA A 127 -6.82 -16.54 14.37
C ALA A 127 -8.06 -16.22 15.19
N LEU A 128 -8.90 -15.27 14.77
CA LEU A 128 -10.20 -15.00 15.40
C LEU A 128 -11.10 -16.24 15.35
N ASP A 129 -11.25 -16.86 14.18
CA ASP A 129 -12.08 -18.05 14.00
C ASP A 129 -11.61 -19.23 14.84
N GLN A 130 -10.29 -19.34 15.06
CA GLN A 130 -9.70 -20.39 15.88
C GLN A 130 -9.65 -20.05 17.38
N GLY A 131 -10.07 -18.86 17.79
CA GLY A 131 -10.02 -18.42 19.20
C GLY A 131 -8.60 -18.09 19.71
N HIS A 132 -7.67 -17.77 18.82
CA HIS A 132 -6.33 -17.25 19.14
C HIS A 132 -6.34 -15.72 19.21
N SER A 133 -5.26 -15.11 19.69
CA SER A 133 -5.13 -13.64 19.70
C SER A 133 -4.88 -13.11 18.28
N PRO A 134 -5.76 -12.26 17.72
CA PRO A 134 -5.59 -11.73 16.36
C PRO A 134 -4.33 -10.87 16.23
N TYR A 135 -4.00 -10.07 17.25
CA TYR A 135 -2.86 -9.14 17.22
C TYR A 135 -1.53 -9.86 17.04
N LEU A 136 -1.24 -10.91 17.84
CA LEU A 136 0.01 -11.67 17.68
C LEU A 136 0.11 -12.31 16.30
N TRP A 137 -0.99 -12.88 15.80
CA TRP A 137 -1.00 -13.56 14.50
C TRP A 137 -0.97 -12.60 13.30
N PHE A 138 -1.44 -11.36 13.46
CA PHE A 138 -1.24 -10.29 12.49
C PHE A 138 0.27 -10.04 12.28
N PHE A 139 1.02 -9.79 13.36
CA PHE A 139 2.46 -9.52 13.26
C PHE A 139 3.27 -10.73 12.79
N VAL A 140 2.87 -11.94 13.20
CA VAL A 140 3.47 -13.17 12.67
C VAL A 140 3.23 -13.28 11.16
N GLY A 141 2.02 -13.01 10.67
CA GLY A 141 1.71 -12.99 9.24
C GLY A 141 2.47 -11.89 8.48
N LEU A 142 2.65 -10.71 9.09
CA LEU A 142 3.38 -9.58 8.49
C LEU A 142 4.87 -9.90 8.30
N LEU A 143 5.52 -10.42 9.34
CA LEU A 143 6.97 -10.67 9.34
C LEU A 143 7.33 -11.98 8.64
N LEU A 144 6.53 -13.03 8.84
CA LEU A 144 6.83 -14.36 8.31
C LEU A 144 6.05 -14.71 7.04
N ASN A 145 5.08 -13.89 6.60
CA ASN A 145 4.27 -14.15 5.40
C ASN A 145 3.65 -15.56 5.39
N ALA A 146 3.83 -16.30 4.30
CA ALA A 146 3.31 -17.64 4.09
C ALA A 146 3.73 -18.65 5.19
N PRO A 147 5.01 -18.72 5.62
CA PRO A 147 5.40 -19.49 6.80
C PRO A 147 4.56 -19.20 8.05
N GLY A 148 4.29 -17.92 8.35
CA GLY A 148 3.46 -17.53 9.50
C GLY A 148 2.05 -18.11 9.42
N TYR A 149 1.44 -18.05 8.23
CA TYR A 149 0.13 -18.63 7.98
C TYR A 149 0.12 -20.17 8.09
N LEU A 150 1.16 -20.86 7.60
CA LEU A 150 1.26 -22.32 7.72
C LEU A 150 1.38 -22.78 9.18
N VAL A 151 2.12 -22.04 10.02
CA VAL A 151 2.21 -22.32 11.46
C VAL A 151 0.85 -22.13 12.13
N LEU A 152 0.07 -21.13 11.73
CA LEU A 152 -1.30 -20.93 12.21
C LEU A 152 -2.22 -22.10 11.81
N LEU A 153 -2.13 -22.57 10.55
CA LEU A 153 -2.92 -23.71 10.08
C LEU A 153 -2.61 -25.02 10.81
N ALA A 154 -1.35 -25.23 11.20
CA ALA A 154 -0.93 -26.41 11.93
C ALA A 154 -1.29 -26.37 13.42
N ARG A 155 -1.65 -25.20 13.98
CA ARG A 155 -2.01 -25.08 15.40
C ARG A 155 -3.42 -25.61 15.66
N PRO A 156 -3.64 -26.33 16.78
CA PRO A 156 -4.99 -26.67 17.21
C PRO A 156 -5.78 -25.40 17.61
N PRO A 157 -7.13 -25.45 17.60
CA PRO A 157 -7.97 -24.36 18.06
C PRO A 157 -7.62 -23.94 19.49
N GLY A 158 -7.65 -22.63 19.74
CA GLY A 158 -7.33 -22.03 21.02
C GLY A 158 -8.36 -22.36 22.11
N PRO A 159 -8.01 -22.17 23.39
CA PRO A 159 -8.87 -22.51 24.53
C PRO A 159 -10.21 -21.74 24.51
N ARG A 160 -10.24 -20.52 23.95
CA ARG A 160 -11.48 -19.74 23.80
C ARG A 160 -12.49 -20.44 22.90
N ASN A 161 -12.05 -21.20 21.90
CA ASN A 161 -12.94 -21.91 21.00
C ASN A 161 -13.42 -23.25 21.59
N ARG A 162 -12.71 -23.84 22.57
CA ARG A 162 -13.15 -25.08 23.23
C ARG A 162 -14.42 -24.85 24.05
N LEU A 163 -14.54 -23.70 24.70
CA LEU A 163 -15.77 -23.30 25.40
C LEU A 163 -16.95 -23.10 24.43
N ALA A 164 -16.68 -22.67 23.20
CA ALA A 164 -17.70 -22.57 22.16
C ALA A 164 -18.04 -23.94 21.53
N ALA A 165 -17.09 -24.88 21.47
CA ALA A 165 -17.32 -26.24 21.00
C ALA A 165 -18.13 -27.09 21.98
N GLU A 166 -18.08 -26.77 23.29
CA GLU A 166 -18.96 -27.33 24.31
C GLU A 166 -20.36 -26.71 24.29
N ALA A 167 -20.56 -25.59 23.59
CA ALA A 167 -21.90 -25.04 23.40
C ALA A 167 -22.68 -26.00 22.47
N PRO A 168 -23.89 -26.46 22.87
CA PRO A 168 -24.65 -27.40 22.07
C PRO A 168 -24.87 -26.85 20.66
N ALA A 169 -24.73 -27.72 19.65
CA ALA A 169 -24.89 -27.38 18.24
C ALA A 169 -26.22 -26.62 18.04
N GLY A 170 -26.13 -25.32 17.74
CA GLY A 170 -27.28 -24.40 17.73
C GLY A 170 -27.08 -23.09 18.52
N LEU A 171 -26.02 -22.98 19.32
CA LEU A 171 -25.62 -21.74 20.03
C LEU A 171 -24.53 -20.92 19.32
N ALA A 172 -24.18 -21.25 18.07
CA ALA A 172 -23.43 -20.31 17.23
C ALA A 172 -24.36 -19.12 16.98
N LYS A 173 -24.09 -18.00 17.65
CA LYS A 173 -24.88 -16.78 17.54
C LYS A 173 -24.85 -16.30 16.09
N ILE A 174 -25.84 -16.73 15.31
CA ILE A 174 -26.17 -16.10 14.05
C ILE A 174 -26.64 -14.70 14.44
N PRO A 175 -26.01 -13.61 13.98
CA PRO A 175 -26.50 -12.26 14.19
C PRO A 175 -27.78 -12.10 13.38
N VAL A 176 -28.89 -12.66 13.87
CA VAL A 176 -30.20 -12.42 13.33
C VAL A 176 -30.64 -11.08 13.90
N THR A 177 -30.43 -10.02 13.13
CA THR A 177 -31.10 -8.75 13.36
C THR A 177 -32.58 -8.95 13.06
N PHE A 178 -33.36 -9.28 14.08
CA PHE A 178 -34.81 -9.30 13.96
C PHE A 178 -35.34 -7.89 13.73
N ALA A 179 -36.37 -7.76 12.90
CA ALA A 179 -37.00 -6.47 12.65
C ALA A 179 -37.58 -5.86 13.94
N PRO A 180 -37.48 -4.55 14.15
CA PRO A 180 -38.11 -3.86 15.27
C PRO A 180 -39.63 -4.10 15.29
N ARG A 181 -40.22 -4.15 16.48
CA ARG A 181 -41.68 -4.28 16.64
C ARG A 181 -42.26 -3.04 17.32
N PRO A 182 -43.36 -2.46 16.79
CA PRO A 182 -44.00 -1.32 17.42
C PRO A 182 -44.69 -1.73 18.72
N CYS A 183 -44.66 -0.84 19.72
CA CYS A 183 -45.41 -1.00 20.95
C CYS A 183 -46.92 -0.89 20.65
N PRO A 184 -47.78 -1.81 21.16
CA PRO A 184 -49.22 -1.73 20.94
C PRO A 184 -49.89 -0.53 21.63
N MET A 185 -49.23 0.08 22.63
CA MET A 185 -49.77 1.21 23.40
C MET A 185 -49.39 2.57 22.80
N CYS A 186 -48.12 2.78 22.45
CA CYS A 186 -47.63 4.08 21.96
C CYS A 186 -47.05 4.07 20.53
N GLY A 187 -46.91 2.91 19.89
CA GLY A 187 -46.35 2.79 18.53
C GLY A 187 -44.81 2.80 18.45
N ALA A 188 -44.09 3.07 19.55
CA ALA A 188 -42.62 3.12 19.56
C ALA A 188 -41.95 1.82 19.10
N SER A 189 -40.88 1.91 18.32
CA SER A 189 -40.13 0.73 17.82
C SER A 189 -39.24 0.14 18.92
N ASN A 190 -39.48 -1.12 19.29
CA ASN A 190 -38.71 -1.83 20.31
C ASN A 190 -37.99 -3.06 19.72
N HIS A 191 -36.89 -3.48 20.34
CA HIS A 191 -36.23 -4.74 20.01
C HIS A 191 -37.16 -5.92 20.34
N PRO A 192 -37.26 -6.98 19.53
CA PRO A 192 -38.22 -8.07 19.76
C PRO A 192 -37.95 -8.93 21.01
N SER A 193 -36.81 -8.73 21.69
CA SER A 193 -36.53 -9.31 23.00
C SER A 193 -36.83 -8.38 24.18
N ALA A 194 -37.37 -7.18 23.94
CA ALA A 194 -37.70 -6.22 24.99
C ALA A 194 -38.91 -6.72 25.81
N GLN A 195 -38.81 -6.60 27.13
CA GLN A 195 -39.89 -6.95 28.06
C GLN A 195 -40.77 -5.75 28.41
N GLU A 196 -40.27 -4.54 28.18
CA GLU A 196 -40.94 -3.28 28.47
C GLU A 196 -40.65 -2.29 27.34
N CYS A 197 -41.59 -1.40 27.06
CA CYS A 197 -41.40 -0.36 26.07
C CYS A 197 -40.45 0.73 26.59
N LEU A 198 -39.43 1.07 25.79
CA LEU A 198 -38.45 2.11 26.17
C LEU A 198 -39.04 3.52 26.33
N GLU A 199 -40.19 3.81 25.70
CA GLU A 199 -40.82 5.13 25.78
C GLU A 199 -41.92 5.18 26.85
N CYS A 200 -42.90 4.28 26.80
CA CYS A 200 -44.08 4.36 27.67
C CYS A 200 -44.04 3.42 28.89
N GLY A 201 -43.02 2.55 29.01
CA GLY A 201 -42.92 1.58 30.10
C GLY A 201 -43.96 0.44 30.06
N ALA A 202 -44.84 0.40 29.06
CA ALA A 202 -45.83 -0.67 28.95
C ALA A 202 -45.15 -2.04 28.80
N PRO A 203 -45.62 -3.09 29.49
CA PRO A 203 -45.06 -4.43 29.36
C PRO A 203 -45.27 -4.94 27.93
N LEU A 204 -44.21 -5.51 27.36
CA LEU A 204 -44.19 -6.11 26.03
C LEU A 204 -44.05 -7.63 26.16
N ARG A 205 -44.72 -8.37 25.28
CA ARG A 205 -44.53 -9.82 25.17
C ARG A 205 -43.37 -10.08 24.21
N PRO A 206 -42.18 -10.48 24.70
CA PRO A 206 -41.02 -10.69 23.83
C PRO A 206 -41.32 -11.81 22.83
N ALA A 207 -41.00 -11.58 21.56
CA ALA A 207 -41.14 -12.58 20.50
C ALA A 207 -39.99 -13.59 20.55
N VAL A 208 -38.85 -13.19 21.11
CA VAL A 208 -37.66 -14.02 21.27
C VAL A 208 -37.11 -13.87 22.69
N ASN A 209 -36.71 -14.99 23.29
CA ASN A 209 -36.08 -14.97 24.62
C ASN A 209 -34.73 -14.26 24.54
N SER A 210 -34.54 -13.24 25.37
CA SER A 210 -33.24 -12.57 25.48
C SER A 210 -32.18 -13.59 25.94
N GLU A 211 -30.98 -13.54 25.35
CA GLU A 211 -29.90 -14.46 25.74
C GLU A 211 -29.48 -14.23 27.21
N VAL A 212 -29.63 -13.00 27.71
CA VAL A 212 -29.38 -12.64 29.11
C VAL A 212 -30.36 -13.35 30.06
N SER A 213 -31.63 -13.48 29.66
CA SER A 213 -32.63 -14.22 30.43
C SER A 213 -32.33 -15.71 30.48
N ARG A 214 -31.75 -16.29 29.41
CA ARG A 214 -31.35 -17.71 29.38
C ARG A 214 -30.26 -18.04 30.39
N LEU A 215 -29.31 -17.13 30.62
CA LEU A 215 -28.22 -17.33 31.59
C LEU A 215 -28.65 -17.13 33.05
N ARG A 216 -29.80 -16.48 33.30
CA ARG A 216 -30.35 -16.28 34.65
C ARG A 216 -31.32 -17.37 35.08
N SER A 217 -31.69 -18.30 34.20
CA SER A 217 -32.48 -19.45 34.61
C SER A 217 -31.59 -20.34 35.48
N PRO A 218 -31.96 -20.65 36.74
CA PRO A 218 -31.21 -21.60 37.54
C PRO A 218 -31.14 -22.92 36.76
N LEU A 219 -29.93 -23.45 36.63
CA LEU A 219 -29.69 -24.77 36.05
C LEU A 219 -30.47 -25.78 36.88
N ASN A 220 -31.62 -26.22 36.37
CA ASN A 220 -32.33 -27.40 36.86
C ASN A 220 -31.74 -28.64 36.22
#